data_AF-A0A060Y9L5-F1
#
_entry.id   AF-A0A060Y9L5-F1
#
_cell.length_a   1.000
_cell.length_b   1.000
_cell.length_c   1.000
_cell.angle_alpha   90.00
_cell.angle_beta   90.00
_cell.angle_gamma   90.00
#
_symmetry.space_group_name_H-M   'P 1'
#
loop_
_entity.id
_entity.type
_entity.pdbx_description
1 polymer ?
#
loop_
_entity_poly.entity_id
_entity_poly.type
_entity_poly.pdbx_seq_one_letter_code
_entity_poly.pdbx_strand_id
1 'polypeptide(L)'
;MWQGLQSITDYKKKTSPIPDQDVLLPDRLNNFFARFEDNTVPLAQPATKTCGLSFTAAGVSKTFKRVNPRRAEGPDGIPSHVLRACADKLAVVFTDIFNQSLSQSAVPTCFKRATIVPVPKKAKVHRRRNRNHTAHCPNPSGQRGIPM
;
A
#
# COMPACT_ATOMS: atom_id res chain seq x y z
N MET A 1 21.91 -29.40 0.70
CA MET A 1 21.52 -27.97 0.58
C MET A 1 20.59 -27.50 1.70
N TRP A 2 19.54 -28.25 2.05
CA TRP A 2 18.60 -27.88 3.13
C TRP A 2 19.18 -27.88 4.55
N GLN A 3 20.17 -28.71 4.86
CA GLN A 3 20.84 -28.72 6.18
C GLN A 3 21.64 -27.44 6.45
N GLY A 4 22.32 -26.88 5.43
CA GLY A 4 23.07 -25.63 5.59
C GLY A 4 22.17 -24.43 5.89
N LEU A 5 21.00 -24.37 5.26
CA LEU A 5 19.98 -23.36 5.55
C LEU A 5 19.44 -23.47 6.97
N GLN A 6 19.28 -24.69 7.49
CA GLN A 6 18.87 -24.90 8.89
C GLN A 6 19.93 -24.40 9.88
N SER A 7 21.22 -24.57 9.57
CA SER A 7 22.32 -24.07 10.40
C SER A 7 22.42 -22.54 10.39
N ILE A 8 22.07 -21.89 9.28
CA ILE A 8 22.08 -20.42 9.18
C ILE A 8 20.86 -19.80 9.86
N THR A 9 19.70 -20.46 9.77
CA THR A 9 18.41 -19.86 10.16
C THR A 9 17.89 -20.31 11.53
N ASP A 10 18.60 -21.21 12.22
CA ASP A 10 18.24 -21.73 13.55
C ASP A 10 16.78 -22.25 13.65
N TYR A 11 16.21 -22.69 12.51
CA TYR A 11 14.79 -23.02 12.31
C TYR A 11 14.24 -24.13 13.24
N LYS A 12 15.11 -24.85 13.96
CA LYS A 12 14.76 -25.99 14.82
C LYS A 12 15.07 -25.80 16.30
N LYS A 13 15.63 -24.67 16.73
CA LYS A 13 15.82 -24.44 18.17
C LYS A 13 14.45 -24.24 18.83
N LYS A 14 14.17 -25.12 19.79
CA LYS A 14 13.04 -25.01 20.73
C LYS A 14 13.05 -23.61 21.31
N THR A 15 11.88 -22.99 21.36
CA THR A 15 11.58 -21.69 21.98
C THR A 15 12.37 -21.52 23.28
N SER A 16 13.51 -20.84 23.21
CA SER A 16 14.03 -20.12 24.37
C SER A 16 12.95 -19.14 24.83
N PRO A 17 12.85 -18.81 26.12
CA PRO A 17 11.97 -17.73 26.55
C PRO A 17 12.34 -16.54 25.69
N ILE A 18 11.41 -16.09 24.85
CA ILE A 18 11.60 -14.92 23.99
C ILE A 18 12.07 -13.83 24.95
N PRO A 19 13.34 -13.38 24.91
CA PRO A 19 13.75 -12.28 25.73
C PRO A 19 12.96 -11.11 25.15
N ASP A 20 11.93 -10.71 25.90
CA ASP A 20 11.08 -9.55 25.70
C ASP A 20 11.23 -8.99 24.28
N GLN A 21 10.57 -9.64 23.31
CA GLN A 21 10.57 -9.16 21.93
C GLN A 21 9.95 -7.78 22.04
N ASP A 22 10.83 -6.77 22.07
CA ASP A 22 10.56 -5.39 22.45
C ASP A 22 9.17 -5.07 21.92
N VAL A 23 8.15 -5.09 22.81
CA VAL A 23 6.73 -5.11 22.41
C VAL A 23 6.42 -3.88 21.55
N LEU A 24 7.26 -2.85 21.72
CA LEU A 24 7.30 -1.58 21.03
C LEU A 24 8.07 -1.60 19.70
N LEU A 25 8.71 -2.70 19.29
CA LEU A 25 9.45 -2.80 18.03
C LEU A 25 8.55 -2.56 16.81
N PRO A 26 7.35 -3.16 16.70
CA PRO A 26 6.43 -2.86 15.61
C PRO A 26 6.02 -1.38 15.61
N ASP A 27 5.78 -0.80 16.79
CA ASP A 27 5.40 0.61 16.93
C ASP A 27 6.56 1.54 16.57
N ARG A 28 7.79 1.21 16.97
CA ARG A 28 9.03 1.92 16.59
C ARG A 28 9.24 1.91 15.08
N LEU A 29 9.05 0.76 14.43
CA LEU A 29 9.17 0.64 12.98
C LEU A 29 8.07 1.42 12.27
N ASN A 30 6.82 1.27 12.71
CA ASN A 30 5.69 2.01 12.15
C ASN A 30 5.90 3.51 12.28
N ASN A 31 6.32 4.01 13.45
CA ASN A 31 6.63 5.43 13.65
C ASN A 31 7.82 5.89 12.80
N PHE A 32 8.86 5.07 12.67
CA PHE A 32 10.03 5.39 11.85
C PHE A 32 9.68 5.53 10.36
N PHE A 33 8.79 4.68 9.84
CA PHE A 33 8.36 4.74 8.44
C PHE A 33 7.22 5.75 8.21
N ALA A 34 6.33 5.96 9.20
CA ALA A 34 5.23 6.91 9.12
C ALA A 34 5.65 8.37 9.33
N ARG A 35 6.85 8.66 9.85
CA ARG A 35 7.35 10.03 10.05
C ARG A 35 7.40 10.89 8.78
N PHE A 36 7.30 10.28 7.60
CA PHE A 36 7.28 10.95 6.30
C PHE A 36 5.86 11.29 5.82
N GLU A 37 4.82 10.78 6.49
CA GLU A 37 3.42 11.04 6.16
C GLU A 37 2.93 12.34 6.84
N ASP A 38 3.56 12.75 7.93
CA ASP A 38 3.26 14.00 8.62
C ASP A 38 3.98 15.18 7.95
N ASN A 39 3.21 16.12 7.42
CA ASN A 39 3.70 17.38 6.82
C ASN A 39 4.37 18.34 7.83
N THR A 40 4.80 17.85 9.00
CA THR A 40 5.34 18.64 10.12
C THR A 40 6.85 18.80 10.07
N VAL A 41 7.54 18.05 9.22
CA VAL A 41 8.97 18.28 8.93
C VAL A 41 9.08 19.56 8.11
N PRO A 42 9.87 20.58 8.54
CA PRO A 42 10.17 21.71 7.69
C PRO A 42 10.71 21.18 6.38
N LEU A 43 10.11 21.61 5.27
CA LEU A 43 10.56 21.30 3.92
C LEU A 43 12.07 21.49 3.88
N ALA A 44 12.84 20.39 3.92
CA ALA A 44 14.28 20.46 3.77
C ALA A 44 14.50 21.17 2.43
N GLN A 45 15.12 22.35 2.47
CA GLN A 45 15.25 23.19 1.29
C GLN A 45 15.78 22.32 0.15
N PRO A 46 15.08 22.27 -0.99
CA PRO A 46 15.54 21.47 -2.10
C PRO A 46 16.92 22.00 -2.47
N ALA A 47 17.95 21.16 -2.31
CA ALA A 47 19.27 21.49 -2.81
C ALA A 47 19.10 21.82 -4.28
N THR A 48 19.37 23.08 -4.66
CA THR A 48 19.15 23.65 -6.00
C THR A 48 20.14 23.12 -7.03
N LYS A 49 20.49 21.84 -6.96
CA LYS A 49 21.14 21.14 -8.06
C LYS A 49 20.03 20.67 -8.97
N THR A 50 19.59 21.57 -9.84
CA THR A 50 18.72 21.28 -10.98
C THR A 50 19.47 20.31 -11.89
N CYS A 51 19.38 19.03 -11.55
CA CYS A 51 19.81 17.97 -12.46
C CYS A 51 18.86 18.07 -13.65
N GLY A 52 19.39 18.21 -14.88
CA GLY A 52 18.62 18.33 -16.12
C GLY A 52 17.85 17.07 -16.50
N LEU A 53 17.27 16.40 -15.52
CA LEU A 53 16.45 15.21 -15.66
C LEU A 53 15.12 15.63 -16.26
N SER A 54 14.83 15.08 -17.43
CA SER A 54 13.55 15.26 -18.10
C SER A 54 13.11 13.95 -18.71
N PHE A 55 11.80 13.75 -18.75
CA PHE A 55 11.18 12.64 -19.46
C PHE A 55 10.90 13.07 -20.89
N THR A 56 11.13 12.14 -21.82
CA THR A 56 10.76 12.30 -23.23
C THR A 56 9.50 11.47 -23.53
N ALA A 57 8.63 11.98 -24.41
CA ALA A 57 7.43 11.26 -24.84
C ALA A 57 7.78 9.89 -25.44
N ALA A 58 8.87 9.79 -26.19
CA ALA A 58 9.35 8.52 -26.73
C ALA A 58 9.73 7.50 -25.62
N GLY A 59 10.40 7.96 -24.56
CA GLY A 59 10.75 7.12 -23.42
C GLY A 59 9.53 6.64 -22.64
N VAL A 60 8.56 7.52 -22.45
CA VAL A 60 7.29 7.20 -21.78
C VAL A 60 6.45 6.22 -22.63
N SER A 61 6.28 6.48 -23.93
CA SER A 61 5.58 5.57 -24.86
C SER A 61 6.24 4.19 -24.90
N LYS A 62 7.57 4.12 -24.99
CA LYS A 62 8.32 2.85 -24.97
C LYS A 62 8.06 2.07 -23.67
N THR A 63 7.83 2.77 -22.57
CA THR A 63 7.52 2.16 -21.28
C THR A 63 6.11 1.61 -21.24
N PHE A 64 5.11 2.37 -21.71
CA PHE A 64 3.74 1.87 -21.86
C PHE A 64 3.65 0.68 -22.82
N LYS A 65 4.40 0.69 -23.92
CA LYS A 65 4.43 -0.42 -24.90
C LYS A 65 5.00 -1.73 -24.35
N ARG A 66 5.80 -1.66 -23.28
CA ARG A 66 6.45 -2.80 -22.61
C ARG A 66 5.61 -3.39 -21.48
N VAL A 67 4.49 -2.77 -21.12
CA VAL A 67 3.56 -3.33 -20.12
C VAL A 67 3.06 -4.69 -20.60
N ASN A 68 3.09 -5.68 -19.70
CA ASN A 68 2.59 -7.02 -20.02
C ASN A 68 1.04 -7.01 -20.05
N PRO A 69 0.40 -7.23 -21.21
CA PRO A 69 -1.05 -7.12 -21.36
C PRO A 69 -1.84 -8.16 -20.55
N ARG A 70 -1.18 -9.24 -20.09
CA ARG A 70 -1.81 -10.33 -19.30
C ARG A 70 -1.86 -10.05 -17.80
N ARG A 71 -1.37 -8.89 -17.34
CA ARG A 71 -1.47 -8.54 -15.92
C ARG A 71 -2.91 -8.15 -15.57
N ALA A 72 -3.30 -8.50 -14.35
CA ALA A 72 -4.56 -8.08 -13.77
C ALA A 72 -4.66 -6.56 -13.75
N GLU A 73 -5.89 -6.07 -13.81
CA GLU A 73 -6.21 -4.65 -13.66
C GLU A 73 -5.73 -4.13 -12.32
N GLY A 74 -5.24 -2.89 -12.33
CA GLY A 74 -4.95 -2.17 -11.11
C GLY A 74 -6.24 -1.83 -10.34
N PRO A 75 -6.10 -1.19 -9.17
CA PRO A 75 -7.26 -0.68 -8.43
C PRO A 75 -8.01 0.46 -9.16
N ASP A 76 -7.44 0.95 -10.27
CA ASP A 76 -8.03 1.90 -11.19
C ASP A 76 -8.99 1.25 -12.21
N GLY A 77 -9.03 -0.09 -12.28
CA GLY A 77 -9.86 -0.82 -13.25
C GLY A 77 -9.39 -0.67 -14.70
N ILE A 78 -8.15 -0.19 -14.93
CA ILE A 78 -7.63 -0.01 -16.28
C ILE A 78 -6.80 -1.23 -16.66
N PRO A 79 -7.20 -1.98 -17.72
CA PRO A 79 -6.44 -3.15 -18.11
C PRO A 79 -5.13 -2.77 -18.79
N SER A 80 -4.09 -3.57 -18.51
CA SER A 80 -2.74 -3.37 -19.04
C SER A 80 -2.67 -3.31 -20.57
N HIS A 81 -3.57 -3.99 -21.28
CA HIS A 81 -3.63 -3.94 -22.74
C HIS A 81 -4.12 -2.58 -23.26
N VAL A 82 -4.98 -1.87 -22.53
CA VAL A 82 -5.46 -0.52 -22.89
C VAL A 82 -4.31 0.48 -22.79
N LEU A 83 -3.50 0.40 -21.73
CA LEU A 83 -2.30 1.23 -21.59
C LEU A 83 -1.34 1.03 -22.77
N ARG A 84 -1.20 -0.21 -23.24
CA ARG A 84 -0.35 -0.54 -24.40
C ARG A 84 -0.92 -0.04 -25.71
N ALA A 85 -2.24 -0.16 -25.92
CA ALA A 85 -2.92 0.30 -27.12
C ALA A 85 -2.93 1.84 -27.23
N CYS A 86 -3.08 2.53 -26.11
CA CYS A 86 -3.13 3.99 -26.04
C CYS A 86 -1.76 4.64 -25.78
N ALA A 87 -0.66 3.87 -25.81
CA ALA A 87 0.65 4.29 -25.36
C ALA A 87 1.13 5.61 -25.96
N ASP A 88 0.93 5.81 -27.27
CA ASP A 88 1.40 7.02 -27.96
C ASP A 88 0.59 8.27 -27.58
N LYS A 89 -0.72 8.11 -27.36
CA LYS A 89 -1.59 9.22 -26.90
C LYS A 89 -1.33 9.57 -25.44
N LEU A 90 -1.18 8.55 -24.60
CA LEU A 90 -0.92 8.73 -23.17
C LEU A 90 0.48 9.31 -22.91
N ALA A 91 1.47 8.94 -23.73
CA ALA A 91 2.84 9.36 -23.52
C ALA A 91 3.02 10.88 -23.42
N VAL A 92 2.35 11.64 -24.28
CA VAL A 92 2.45 13.10 -24.28
C VAL A 92 1.96 13.67 -22.93
N VAL A 93 0.75 13.30 -22.53
CA VAL A 93 0.12 13.79 -21.29
C VAL A 93 0.93 13.38 -20.05
N PHE A 94 1.38 12.13 -19.99
CA PHE A 94 2.17 11.65 -18.86
C PHE A 94 3.56 12.28 -18.80
N THR A 95 4.18 12.58 -19.95
CA THR A 95 5.45 13.31 -19.98
C THR A 95 5.30 14.70 -19.36
N ASP A 96 4.24 15.43 -19.67
CA ASP A 96 3.99 16.75 -19.08
C ASP A 96 3.80 16.65 -17.57
N ILE A 97 2.99 15.68 -17.10
CA ILE A 97 2.77 15.43 -15.67
C ILE A 97 4.09 15.11 -14.96
N PHE A 98 4.92 14.25 -15.53
CA PHE A 98 6.18 13.86 -14.90
C PHE A 98 7.19 15.00 -14.86
N ASN A 99 7.30 15.78 -15.93
CA ASN A 99 8.20 16.93 -15.97
C ASN A 99 7.75 18.05 -15.03
N GLN A 100 6.44 18.31 -14.93
CA GLN A 100 5.88 19.23 -13.94
C GLN A 100 6.13 18.73 -12.51
N SER A 101 5.97 17.43 -12.27
CA SER A 101 6.23 16.82 -10.97
C SER A 101 7.69 16.97 -10.57
N LEU A 102 8.63 16.79 -11.52
CA LEU A 102 10.06 17.04 -11.30
C LEU A 102 10.34 18.51 -11.00
N SER A 103 9.76 19.45 -11.77
CA SER A 103 10.03 20.89 -11.58
C SER A 103 9.46 21.41 -10.25
N GLN A 104 8.30 20.92 -9.84
CA GLN A 104 7.63 21.34 -8.61
C GLN A 104 8.07 20.52 -7.39
N SER A 105 8.88 19.46 -7.59
CA SER A 105 9.21 18.47 -6.55
C SER A 105 7.97 17.92 -5.83
N ALA A 106 6.86 17.78 -6.56
CA ALA A 106 5.56 17.40 -6.02
C ALA A 106 4.91 16.31 -6.87
N VAL A 107 4.46 15.23 -6.24
CA VAL A 107 3.81 14.11 -6.92
C VAL A 107 2.29 14.23 -6.79
N PRO A 108 1.50 14.06 -7.87
CA PRO A 108 0.05 14.05 -7.81
C PRO A 108 -0.47 13.11 -6.72
N THR A 109 -1.46 13.57 -5.94
CA THR A 109 -2.00 12.82 -4.80
C THR A 109 -2.56 11.45 -5.20
N CYS A 110 -3.14 11.35 -6.40
CA CYS A 110 -3.63 10.08 -6.95
C CYS A 110 -2.53 9.04 -7.14
N PHE A 111 -1.29 9.45 -7.44
CA PHE A 111 -0.14 8.53 -7.59
C PHE A 111 0.42 8.06 -6.24
N LYS A 112 0.15 8.79 -5.15
CA LYS A 112 0.51 8.41 -3.79
C LYS A 112 -0.46 7.42 -3.16
N ARG A 113 -1.66 7.28 -3.72
CA ARG A 113 -2.73 6.42 -3.16
C ARG A 113 -2.51 4.96 -3.56
N ALA A 114 -2.33 4.08 -2.57
CA ALA A 114 -2.24 2.63 -2.76
C ALA A 114 -3.50 1.92 -2.24
N THR A 115 -3.95 0.87 -2.92
CA THR A 115 -5.02 -0.02 -2.44
C THR A 115 -4.40 -1.32 -1.96
N ILE A 116 -4.60 -1.64 -0.67
CA ILE A 116 -4.08 -2.87 -0.05
C ILE A 116 -5.22 -3.88 0.02
N VAL A 117 -5.14 -4.94 -0.78
CA VAL A 117 -6.06 -6.08 -0.71
C VAL A 117 -5.34 -7.23 -0.01
N PRO A 118 -5.70 -7.58 1.24
CA PRO A 118 -5.06 -8.68 1.95
C PRO A 118 -5.43 -10.02 1.30
N VAL A 119 -4.41 -10.76 0.83
CA VAL A 119 -4.59 -12.11 0.26
C VAL A 119 -4.10 -13.15 1.27
N PRO A 120 -4.98 -14.06 1.76
CA PRO A 120 -4.58 -15.13 2.67
C PRO A 120 -3.55 -16.07 2.03
N LYS A 121 -2.37 -16.19 2.64
CA LYS A 121 -1.28 -17.05 2.14
C LYS A 121 -1.59 -18.56 2.21
N LYS A 122 -2.57 -18.97 3.03
CA LYS A 122 -3.01 -20.38 3.18
C LYS A 122 -4.54 -20.43 3.26
N ALA A 123 -5.15 -21.36 2.52
CA ALA A 123 -6.60 -21.60 2.51
C ALA A 123 -7.19 -22.24 3.79
N LYS A 124 -6.42 -22.31 4.90
CA LYS A 124 -6.98 -22.78 6.17
C LYS A 124 -7.75 -21.66 6.83
N VAL A 125 -9.01 -21.54 6.45
CA VAL A 125 -10.04 -20.87 7.25
C VAL A 125 -10.18 -21.66 8.54
N HIS A 126 -9.41 -21.29 9.57
CA HIS A 126 -9.88 -21.59 10.92
C HIS A 126 -11.00 -20.58 11.19
N ARG A 127 -12.22 -21.04 10.94
CA ARG A 127 -13.45 -20.31 11.19
C ARG A 127 -13.56 -20.05 12.70
N ARG A 128 -12.83 -19.05 13.21
CA ARG A 128 -13.13 -18.49 14.52
C ARG A 128 -14.40 -17.67 14.34
N ARG A 129 -15.55 -18.29 14.64
CA ARG A 129 -16.77 -17.55 14.95
C ARG A 129 -16.39 -16.63 16.10
N ASN A 130 -16.24 -15.33 15.83
CA ASN A 130 -16.24 -14.36 16.89
C ASN A 130 -17.69 -14.24 17.36
N ARG A 131 -18.09 -15.10 18.30
CA ARG A 131 -19.19 -14.78 19.20
C ARG A 131 -18.57 -13.90 20.29
N ASN A 132 -19.23 -12.78 20.55
CA ASN A 132 -19.16 -11.92 21.74
C ASN A 132 -18.59 -10.52 21.47
N HIS A 133 -19.45 -9.62 21.00
CA HIS A 133 -19.85 -8.49 21.84
C HIS A 133 -21.37 -8.37 21.76
N THR A 134 -22.02 -8.93 22.78
CA THR A 134 -23.42 -8.72 23.08
C THR A 134 -23.59 -7.21 23.27
N ALA A 135 -24.19 -6.52 22.29
CA ALA A 135 -24.73 -5.19 22.53
C ALA A 135 -25.84 -5.37 23.57
N HIS A 136 -25.53 -4.97 24.79
CA HIS A 136 -26.48 -4.86 25.87
C HIS A 136 -27.44 -3.72 25.48
N CYS A 137 -28.58 -4.05 24.86
CA CYS A 137 -29.66 -3.10 24.68
C CYS A 137 -30.32 -2.86 26.05
N PRO A 138 -30.41 -1.63 26.55
CA PRO A 138 -31.21 -1.34 27.73
C PRO A 138 -32.69 -1.48 27.35
N ASN A 139 -33.38 -2.29 28.14
CA ASN A 139 -34.82 -2.46 28.16
C ASN A 139 -35.52 -1.16 28.60
N PRO A 140 -36.49 -0.59 27.87
CA PRO A 140 -37.47 0.32 28.44
C PRO A 140 -38.73 -0.47 28.79
N SER A 141 -38.85 -0.85 30.05
CA SER A 141 -40.13 -1.20 30.66
C SER A 141 -41.06 0.02 30.66
N GLY A 142 -42.31 -0.16 30.22
CA GLY A 142 -43.42 0.70 30.68
C GLY A 142 -44.45 1.12 29.63
N GLN A 143 -45.49 0.29 29.48
CA GLN A 143 -46.92 0.64 29.40
C GLN A 143 -47.39 1.75 28.44
N ARG A 144 -48.37 1.40 27.57
CA ARG A 144 -49.79 1.83 27.69
C ARG A 144 -50.61 1.47 26.44
N GLY A 145 -51.78 0.86 26.66
CA GLY A 145 -53.05 1.31 26.08
C GLY A 145 -53.45 0.83 24.68
N ILE A 146 -54.43 -0.08 24.67
CA ILE A 146 -55.43 -0.35 23.61
C ILE A 146 -56.30 0.93 23.42
N PRO A 147 -56.84 1.27 22.22
CA PRO A 147 -58.09 0.72 21.63
C PRO A 147 -57.95 0.50 20.09
N MET A 148 -58.81 -0.20 19.34
CA MET A 148 -60.23 -0.57 19.39
C MET A 148 -60.40 -2.07 19.11
#